data_AF-A0A2A4FM93-F1
#
_entry.id   AF-A0A2A4FM93-F1
#
_cell.length_a   1.000
_cell.length_b   1.000
_cell.length_c   1.000
_cell.angle_alpha   90.00
_cell.angle_beta   90.00
_cell.angle_gamma   90.00
#
_symmetry.space_group_name_H-M   'P 1'
#
loop_
_entity.id
_entity.type
_entity.pdbx_description
1 polymer ?
#
loop_
_entity_poly.entity_id
_entity_poly.type
_entity_poly.pdbx_seq_one_letter_code
_entity_poly.pdbx_strand_id
1 'polypeptide(L)'
;MSIITVCERREARGLDAHVPLILRGDALYDPDLDRFFLDLPLSGVRSRHSLRAYAYDVVVWLRFLDACGKTVWAATRDDVDAYHRERRRDEADHRITAASWNRAVASLDRLYRWGEQHGLITDAPFS
;
A
#
# COMPACT_ATOMS: atom_id res chain seq x y z
N MET A 1 14.27 12.20 -8.50
CA MET A 1 13.23 11.65 -7.59
C MET A 1 13.46 10.16 -7.48
N SER A 2 13.69 9.63 -6.28
CA SER A 2 13.95 8.19 -6.10
C SER A 2 12.68 7.39 -6.32
N ILE A 3 12.75 6.38 -7.18
CA ILE A 3 11.59 5.56 -7.56
C ILE A 3 11.13 4.69 -6.38
N ILE A 4 9.82 4.68 -6.10
CA ILE A 4 9.21 3.76 -5.13
C ILE A 4 8.83 2.46 -5.86
N THR A 5 9.31 1.31 -5.41
CA THR A 5 9.17 0.01 -6.10
C THR A 5 8.77 -1.11 -5.13
N VAL A 6 8.18 -2.18 -5.67
CA VAL A 6 7.89 -3.41 -4.93
C VAL A 6 9.07 -4.36 -5.12
N CYS A 7 9.61 -4.89 -4.02
CA CYS A 7 10.45 -6.08 -4.04
C CYS A 7 9.60 -7.27 -3.57
N GLU A 8 9.35 -8.23 -4.46
CA GLU A 8 8.49 -9.40 -4.16
C GLU A 8 9.21 -10.50 -3.37
N ARG A 9 10.52 -10.35 -3.13
CA ARG A 9 11.32 -11.34 -2.42
C ARG A 9 12.18 -10.69 -1.34
N ARG A 10 12.26 -11.39 -0.21
CA ARG A 10 13.15 -11.05 0.90
C ARG A 10 14.31 -12.02 0.94
N GLU A 11 15.43 -11.55 1.48
CA GLU A 11 16.50 -12.43 1.97
C GLU A 11 16.06 -13.08 3.30
N ALA A 12 15.04 -13.92 3.23
CA ALA A 12 14.44 -14.63 4.36
C ALA A 12 14.16 -16.09 3.97
N ARG A 13 13.83 -16.93 4.96
CA ARG A 13 13.42 -18.32 4.74
C ARG A 13 11.92 -18.50 4.97
N GLY A 14 11.36 -19.56 4.41
CA GLY A 14 9.96 -19.94 4.66
C GLY A 14 8.96 -18.97 4.04
N LEU A 15 7.88 -18.68 4.77
CA LEU A 15 6.77 -17.86 4.29
C LEU A 15 7.20 -16.41 4.00
N ASP A 16 8.07 -15.87 4.84
CA ASP A 16 8.54 -14.48 4.76
C ASP A 16 9.34 -14.20 3.48
N ALA A 17 9.98 -15.22 2.90
CA ALA A 17 10.70 -15.08 1.63
C ALA A 17 9.82 -14.57 0.47
N HIS A 18 8.50 -14.69 0.61
CA HIS A 18 7.51 -14.26 -0.37
C HIS A 18 6.65 -13.08 0.09
N VAL A 19 6.91 -12.55 1.29
CA VAL A 19 6.27 -11.34 1.77
C VAL A 19 6.96 -10.15 1.08
N PRO A 20 6.22 -9.29 0.36
CA PRO A 20 6.81 -8.16 -0.33
C PRO A 20 7.29 -7.08 0.65
N LEU A 21 8.27 -6.28 0.23
CA LEU A 21 8.67 -5.04 0.86
C LEU A 21 8.67 -3.90 -0.17
N ILE A 22 8.51 -2.68 0.30
CA ILE A 22 8.56 -1.49 -0.55
C ILE A 22 9.91 -0.82 -0.38
N LEU A 23 10.53 -0.46 -1.51
CA LEU A 23 11.80 0.24 -1.56
C LEU A 23 11.63 1.65 -2.11
N ARG A 24 12.50 2.57 -1.68
CA ARG A 24 12.74 3.87 -2.30
C ARG A 24 14.18 3.87 -2.82
N GLY A 25 14.35 3.73 -4.14
CA GLY A 25 15.64 3.32 -4.70
C GLY A 25 16.00 1.93 -4.18
N ASP A 26 17.18 1.80 -3.56
CA ASP A 26 17.67 0.54 -2.99
C ASP A 26 17.46 0.43 -1.46
N ALA A 27 16.84 1.45 -0.84
CA ALA A 27 16.60 1.49 0.60
C ALA A 27 15.15 1.09 0.94
N LEU A 28 14.94 0.53 2.13
CA LEU A 28 13.59 0.28 2.66
C LEU A 28 12.80 1.60 2.71
N TYR A 29 11.55 1.57 2.22
CA TYR A 29 10.72 2.77 2.17
C TYR A 29 10.32 3.26 3.58
N ASP A 30 9.80 2.37 4.42
CA ASP A 30 9.34 2.66 5.78
C ASP A 30 9.32 1.37 6.61
N PRO A 31 9.88 1.34 7.83
CA PRO A 31 9.97 0.13 8.64
C PRO A 31 8.62 -0.34 9.20
N ASP A 32 7.68 0.56 9.48
CA ASP A 32 6.35 0.18 9.94
C ASP A 32 5.52 -0.39 8.79
N LEU A 33 5.66 0.15 7.58
CA LEU A 33 5.07 -0.45 6.40
C LEU A 33 5.65 -1.85 6.13
N ASP A 34 6.93 -2.05 6.39
CA ASP A 34 7.55 -3.37 6.29
C ASP A 34 6.94 -4.36 7.29
N ARG A 35 6.76 -3.93 8.55
CA ARG A 35 6.09 -4.71 9.59
C ARG A 35 4.67 -5.07 9.20
N PHE A 36 3.91 -4.14 8.62
CA PHE A 36 2.56 -4.43 8.11
C PHE A 36 2.55 -5.61 7.13
N PHE A 37 3.47 -5.63 6.15
CA PHE A 37 3.55 -6.74 5.21
C PHE A 37 3.90 -8.07 5.89
N LEU A 38 4.80 -8.06 6.88
CA LEU A 38 5.15 -9.24 7.66
C LEU A 38 3.98 -9.76 8.53
N ASP A 39 3.06 -8.89 8.93
CA ASP A 39 1.86 -9.26 9.70
C ASP A 39 0.70 -9.79 8.82
N LEU A 40 0.71 -9.55 7.50
CA LEU A 40 -0.35 -10.00 6.59
C LEU A 40 -0.58 -11.53 6.62
N PRO A 41 0.45 -12.40 6.54
CA PRO A 41 0.26 -13.84 6.61
C PRO A 41 -0.25 -14.33 7.97
N LEU A 42 0.13 -13.63 9.06
CA LEU A 42 -0.33 -13.91 10.42
C LEU A 42 -1.82 -13.59 10.57
N SER A 43 -2.29 -12.55 9.89
CA SER A 43 -3.69 -12.12 9.87
C SER A 43 -4.53 -12.75 8.74
N GLY A 44 -4.05 -13.84 8.14
CA GLY A 44 -4.81 -14.70 7.21
C GLY A 44 -4.53 -14.49 5.72
N VAL A 45 -3.76 -13.47 5.32
CA VAL A 45 -3.41 -13.22 3.91
C VAL A 45 -2.12 -13.98 3.56
N ARG A 46 -2.26 -15.28 3.27
CA ARG A 46 -1.09 -16.18 3.10
C ARG A 46 -0.70 -16.48 1.65
N SER A 47 -1.61 -16.28 0.69
CA SER A 47 -1.30 -16.61 -0.70
C SER A 47 -0.32 -15.59 -1.29
N ARG A 48 0.68 -16.07 -2.05
CA ARG A 48 1.65 -15.19 -2.74
C ARG A 48 0.96 -14.20 -3.66
N HIS A 49 -0.10 -14.63 -4.34
CA HIS A 49 -0.89 -13.78 -5.22
C HIS A 49 -1.56 -12.63 -4.46
N SER A 50 -2.16 -12.92 -3.29
CA SER A 50 -2.78 -11.91 -2.45
C SER A 50 -1.75 -10.92 -1.89
N LEU A 51 -0.62 -11.43 -1.36
CA LEU A 51 0.47 -10.57 -0.85
C LEU A 51 0.98 -9.63 -1.94
N ARG A 52 1.20 -10.15 -3.14
CA ARG A 52 1.59 -9.36 -4.32
C ARG A 52 0.55 -8.31 -4.67
N ALA A 53 -0.74 -8.66 -4.69
CA ALA A 53 -1.82 -7.72 -4.96
C ALA A 53 -1.84 -6.56 -3.94
N TYR A 54 -1.69 -6.85 -2.65
CA TYR A 54 -1.57 -5.83 -1.60
C TYR A 54 -0.38 -4.90 -1.86
N ALA A 55 0.80 -5.44 -2.17
CA ALA A 55 1.98 -4.62 -2.44
C ALA A 55 1.81 -3.68 -3.62
N TYR A 56 1.16 -4.14 -4.70
CA TYR A 56 0.90 -3.29 -5.86
C TYR A 56 -0.19 -2.24 -5.59
N ASP A 57 -1.24 -2.58 -4.86
CA ASP A 57 -2.26 -1.61 -4.47
C ASP A 57 -1.64 -0.52 -3.57
N VAL A 58 -0.79 -0.91 -2.62
CA VAL A 58 -0.02 -0.01 -1.73
C VAL A 58 0.97 0.85 -2.52
N VAL A 59 1.81 0.28 -3.39
CA VAL A 59 2.87 1.05 -4.08
C VAL A 59 2.30 2.16 -4.96
N VAL A 60 1.15 1.94 -5.59
CA VAL A 60 0.51 2.97 -6.42
C VAL A 60 0.02 4.12 -5.55
N TRP A 61 -0.55 3.80 -4.40
CA TRP A 61 -0.95 4.81 -3.42
C TRP A 61 0.25 5.60 -2.86
N LEU A 62 1.36 4.93 -2.54
CA LEU A 62 2.58 5.61 -2.07
C LEU A 62 3.16 6.57 -3.11
N ARG A 63 3.13 6.20 -4.39
CA ARG A 63 3.59 7.07 -5.49
C ARG A 63 2.71 8.31 -5.63
N PHE A 64 1.39 8.15 -5.46
CA PHE A 64 0.47 9.29 -5.42
C PHE A 64 0.80 10.22 -4.24
N LEU A 65 0.96 9.68 -3.03
CA LEU A 65 1.31 10.48 -1.87
C LEU A 65 2.67 11.16 -2.01
N ASP A 66 3.66 10.48 -2.60
CA ASP A 66 4.98 11.06 -2.88
C ASP A 66 4.88 12.26 -3.82
N ALA A 67 4.01 12.19 -4.84
CA ALA A 67 3.72 13.32 -5.72
C ALA A 67 3.01 14.48 -4.97
N CYS A 68 2.26 14.18 -3.91
CA CYS A 68 1.68 15.16 -3.00
C CYS A 68 2.65 15.63 -1.89
N GLY A 69 3.89 15.11 -1.83
CA GLY A 69 4.86 15.42 -0.79
C GLY A 69 4.53 14.83 0.59
N LYS A 70 3.74 13.76 0.63
CA LYS A 70 3.27 13.11 1.87
C LYS A 70 3.85 11.71 2.04
N THR A 71 4.06 11.33 3.30
CA THR A 71 4.33 9.94 3.68
C THR A 71 3.03 9.17 3.81
N VAL A 72 3.11 7.84 3.83
CA VAL A 72 1.94 6.96 4.03
C VAL A 72 1.16 7.30 5.30
N TRP A 73 1.86 7.64 6.40
CA TRP A 73 1.22 7.94 7.69
C TRP A 73 0.71 9.38 7.82
N ALA A 74 0.98 10.25 6.83
CA ALA A 74 0.49 11.64 6.80
C ALA A 74 -0.73 11.82 5.89
N ALA A 75 -1.27 10.72 5.35
CA ALA A 75 -2.43 10.77 4.47
C ALA A 75 -3.69 11.19 5.21
N THR A 76 -4.51 11.99 4.53
CA THR A 76 -5.80 12.46 5.01
C THR A 76 -6.93 11.97 4.11
N ARG A 77 -8.18 12.17 4.56
CA ARG A 77 -9.37 11.87 3.77
C ARG A 77 -9.39 12.64 2.43
N ASP A 78 -8.92 13.88 2.44
CA ASP A 78 -8.81 14.70 1.21
C ASP A 78 -7.87 14.08 0.18
N ASP A 79 -6.79 13.41 0.63
CA ASP A 79 -5.87 12.69 -0.27
C ASP A 79 -6.55 11.48 -0.91
N VAL A 80 -7.42 10.78 -0.18
CA VAL A 80 -8.21 9.66 -0.71
C VAL A 80 -9.18 10.14 -1.79
N ASP A 81 -9.86 11.26 -1.55
CA ASP A 81 -10.78 11.88 -2.51
C ASP A 81 -10.04 12.42 -3.75
N ALA A 82 -8.82 12.95 -3.58
CA ALA A 82 -7.95 13.36 -4.68
C ALA A 82 -7.48 12.15 -5.50
N TYR A 83 -7.04 11.08 -4.86
CA TYR A 83 -6.60 9.85 -5.51
C TYR A 83 -7.71 9.15 -6.27
N HIS A 84 -8.91 9.08 -5.70
CA HIS A 84 -10.08 8.53 -6.40
C HIS A 84 -10.41 9.34 -7.66
N ARG A 85 -10.31 10.68 -7.60
CA ARG A 85 -10.52 11.56 -8.76
C ARG A 85 -9.45 11.34 -9.84
N GLU A 86 -8.19 11.22 -9.46
CA GLU A 86 -7.08 10.96 -10.39
C GLU A 86 -7.26 9.62 -11.11
N ARG A 87 -7.53 8.55 -10.35
CA ARG A 87 -7.75 7.19 -10.90
C ARG A 87 -8.99 7.06 -11.80
N ARG A 88 -9.97 7.97 -11.69
CA ARG A 88 -11.14 8.03 -12.57
C ARG A 88 -10.94 8.88 -13.83
N ARG A 89 -10.02 9.85 -13.77
CA ARG A 89 -9.71 10.78 -14.87
C ARG A 89 -8.79 10.19 -15.93
N ASP A 90 -8.19 9.03 -15.66
CA ASP A 90 -7.44 8.30 -16.67
C ASP A 90 -8.32 7.99 -17.90
N GLU A 91 -7.72 7.99 -19.09
CA GLU A 91 -8.42 7.82 -20.37
C GLU A 91 -9.28 6.55 -20.36
N ALA A 92 -10.29 6.45 -21.24
CA ALA A 92 -11.27 5.37 -21.20
C ALA A 92 -10.65 3.95 -21.15
N ASP A 93 -9.46 3.77 -21.74
CA ASP A 93 -8.69 2.52 -21.74
C ASP A 93 -7.84 2.29 -20.48
N HIS A 94 -7.60 3.32 -19.67
CA HIS A 94 -6.81 3.26 -18.43
C HIS A 94 -7.65 3.42 -17.15
N ARG A 95 -8.95 3.65 -17.28
CA ARG A 95 -9.87 3.76 -16.14
C ARG A 95 -9.85 2.47 -15.32
N ILE A 96 -9.53 2.59 -14.04
CA ILE A 96 -9.60 1.45 -13.12
C ILE A 96 -11.04 0.91 -13.05
N THR A 97 -11.18 -0.41 -13.17
CA THR A 97 -12.49 -1.06 -13.00
C THR A 97 -12.97 -0.91 -11.56
N ALA A 98 -14.29 -0.91 -11.35
CA ALA A 98 -14.87 -0.84 -10.01
C ALA A 98 -14.35 -1.97 -9.09
N ALA A 99 -14.15 -3.18 -9.63
CA ALA A 99 -13.60 -4.30 -8.88
C ALA A 99 -12.14 -4.07 -8.44
N SER A 100 -11.28 -3.56 -9.33
CA SER A 100 -9.90 -3.24 -8.99
C SER A 100 -9.81 -2.08 -8.00
N TRP A 101 -10.70 -1.09 -8.10
CA TRP A 101 -10.81 0.00 -7.13
C TRP A 101 -11.21 -0.53 -5.75
N ASN A 102 -12.28 -1.32 -5.66
CA ASN A 102 -12.76 -1.88 -4.40
C ASN A 102 -11.68 -2.75 -3.73
N ARG A 103 -10.93 -3.52 -4.51
CA ARG A 103 -9.80 -4.29 -3.99
C ARG A 103 -8.71 -3.37 -3.44
N ALA A 104 -8.33 -2.33 -4.17
CA ALA A 104 -7.31 -1.38 -3.70
C ALA A 104 -7.76 -0.66 -2.42
N VAL A 105 -9.01 -0.19 -2.35
CA VAL A 105 -9.58 0.41 -1.14
C VAL A 105 -9.55 -0.56 0.03
N ALA A 106 -9.96 -1.82 -0.15
CA ALA A 106 -9.90 -2.82 0.91
C ALA A 106 -8.46 -3.09 1.41
N SER A 107 -7.49 -3.13 0.50
CA SER A 107 -6.07 -3.27 0.84
C SER A 107 -5.56 -2.07 1.66
N LEU A 108 -5.92 -0.85 1.26
CA LEU A 108 -5.50 0.39 1.93
C LEU A 108 -6.22 0.61 3.27
N ASP A 109 -7.53 0.39 3.34
CA ASP A 109 -8.31 0.42 4.59
C ASP A 109 -7.70 -0.52 5.64
N ARG A 110 -7.30 -1.73 5.24
CA ARG A 110 -6.60 -2.66 6.12
C ARG A 110 -5.25 -2.14 6.60
N LEU A 111 -4.45 -1.50 5.73
CA LEU A 111 -3.18 -0.87 6.11
C LEU A 111 -3.39 0.22 7.16
N TYR A 112 -4.34 1.11 6.94
CA TYR A 112 -4.55 2.24 7.85
C TYR A 112 -5.16 1.81 9.18
N ARG A 113 -6.09 0.86 9.20
CA ARG A 113 -6.57 0.27 10.46
C ARG A 113 -5.46 -0.43 11.23
N TRP A 114 -4.54 -1.11 10.54
CA TRP A 114 -3.36 -1.68 11.19
C TRP A 114 -2.48 -0.58 11.77
N GLY A 115 -2.26 0.53 11.03
CA GLY A 115 -1.47 1.67 11.51
C GLY A 115 -2.08 2.35 12.74
N GLU A 116 -3.39 2.52 12.76
CA GLU A 116 -4.15 3.05 13.90
C GLU A 116 -3.99 2.14 15.12
N GLN A 117 -4.16 0.82 14.97
CA GLN A 117 -3.97 -0.16 16.06
C GLN A 117 -2.55 -0.16 16.65
N HIS A 118 -1.56 0.25 15.86
CA HIS A 118 -0.16 0.35 16.28
C HIS A 118 0.26 1.78 16.68
N GLY A 119 -0.68 2.73 16.74
CA GLY A 119 -0.42 4.11 17.18
C GLY A 119 0.38 4.96 16.21
N LEU A 120 0.46 4.59 14.93
CA LEU A 120 1.17 5.36 13.89
C LEU A 120 0.37 6.56 13.42
N ILE A 121 -0.95 6.46 13.50
CA ILE A 121 -1.93 7.49 13.14
C ILE A 121 -3.05 7.49 14.19
N THR A 122 -3.76 8.60 14.28
CA THR A 122 -4.91 8.75 15.19
C THR A 122 -6.25 8.45 14.53
N ASP A 123 -6.33 8.53 13.21
CA ASP A 123 -7.54 8.30 12.43
C ASP A 123 -7.18 7.76 11.05
N ALA A 124 -7.96 6.80 10.55
CA ALA A 124 -7.73 6.20 9.25
C ALA A 124 -8.36 7.05 8.14
N PRO A 125 -7.64 7.38 7.05
CA PRO A 125 -8.17 8.24 5.99
C PRO A 125 -9.25 7.57 5.11
N PHE A 126 -9.50 6.27 5.30
CA PHE A 126 -10.48 5.46 4.56
C PHE A 126 -11.76 5.15 5.36
N SER A 127 -11.87 5.60 6.62
CA SER A 127 -13.10 5.48 7.42
C SER A 127 -14.18 6.51 7.10
#